data_AF-A0A0Q4IED0-F1
#
_entry.id   AF-A0A0Q4IED0-F1
#
_cell.length_a   1.000
_cell.length_b   1.000
_cell.length_c   1.000
_cell.angle_alpha   90.00
_cell.angle_beta   90.00
_cell.angle_gamma   90.00
#
_symmetry.space_group_name_H-M   'P 1'
#
loop_
_entity.id
_entity.type
_entity.pdbx_description
1 polymer ?
#
loop_
_entity_poly.entity_id
_entity_poly.type
_entity_poly.pdbx_seq_one_letter_code
_entity_poly.pdbx_strand_id
1 'polypeptide(L)'
;MAPGPGIGLARIVEHDGSAAHAYLTRLALNDRPLHDLADALHQLGALHARHPGLVDQAMNGIDDPHIRPWLRTAAAAFAGERAYLIRLAAAAGPPPGTPGQAAAEAAMTAQRHAIDLLGASVRPGCALGAAVALVLDWPAIRRPLDMAAARLDIAPAPLDLPTCSETVRMIEAIDGEAPMVRAMTFGMQQLLAQHRGLWALLDARADARRALRG
;
A
#
# COMPACT_ATOMS: atom_id res chain seq x y z
N MET A 1 22.73 -21.95 -4.40
CA MET A 1 21.56 -22.16 -3.54
C MET A 1 20.53 -21.10 -3.89
N ALA A 2 19.31 -21.48 -4.26
CA ALA A 2 18.25 -20.49 -4.50
C ALA A 2 17.90 -19.78 -3.17
N PRO A 3 17.57 -18.48 -3.20
CA PRO A 3 17.13 -17.77 -1.98
C PRO A 3 15.88 -18.44 -1.40
N GLY A 4 15.75 -18.42 -0.07
CA GLY A 4 14.54 -18.90 0.62
C GLY A 4 13.29 -18.13 0.21
N PRO A 5 12.08 -18.67 0.48
CA PRO A 5 10.82 -18.07 0.03
C PRO A 5 10.62 -16.64 0.53
N GLY A 6 11.05 -16.32 1.76
CA GLY A 6 10.97 -14.97 2.32
C GLY A 6 11.78 -13.95 1.51
N ILE A 7 13.04 -14.26 1.22
CA ILE A 7 13.91 -13.40 0.39
C ILE A 7 13.34 -13.26 -1.04
N GLY A 8 12.80 -14.35 -1.60
CA GLY A 8 12.15 -14.33 -2.91
C GLY A 8 10.98 -13.35 -2.97
N LEU A 9 10.09 -13.39 -1.97
CA LEU A 9 8.96 -12.49 -1.88
C LEU A 9 9.39 -11.02 -1.63
N ALA A 10 10.38 -10.78 -0.77
CA ALA A 10 10.91 -9.43 -0.55
C ALA A 10 11.46 -8.78 -1.84
N ARG A 11 12.13 -9.56 -2.70
CA ARG A 11 12.63 -9.10 -4.00
C ARG A 11 11.53 -8.72 -4.98
N ILE A 12 10.36 -9.37 -4.90
CA ILE A 12 9.20 -8.98 -5.72
C ILE A 12 8.77 -7.57 -5.36
N VAL A 13 8.69 -7.23 -4.05
CA VAL A 13 8.34 -5.87 -3.61
C VAL A 13 9.39 -4.85 -4.03
N GLU A 14 10.68 -5.20 -3.94
CA GLU A 14 11.76 -4.33 -4.38
C GLU A 14 11.64 -3.95 -5.87
N HIS A 15 11.26 -4.91 -6.73
CA HIS A 15 11.16 -4.71 -8.17
C HIS A 15 9.80 -4.15 -8.63
N ASP A 16 8.70 -4.69 -8.11
CA ASP A 16 7.34 -4.40 -8.56
C ASP A 16 6.60 -3.41 -7.66
N GLY A 17 7.21 -3.01 -6.54
CA GLY A 17 6.64 -2.09 -5.58
C GLY A 17 6.53 -0.66 -6.06
N SER A 18 5.87 0.14 -5.23
CA SER A 18 5.60 1.56 -5.43
C SER A 18 6.89 2.37 -5.67
N ALA A 19 8.01 1.96 -5.06
CA ALA A 19 9.31 2.60 -5.24
C ALA A 19 9.81 2.60 -6.70
N ALA A 20 9.36 1.67 -7.54
CA ALA A 20 9.72 1.61 -8.96
C ALA A 20 8.98 2.66 -9.81
N HIS A 21 7.95 3.33 -9.28
CA HIS A 21 7.14 4.27 -10.05
C HIS A 21 7.68 5.71 -9.99
N ALA A 22 8.09 6.27 -11.13
CA ALA A 22 8.71 7.59 -11.20
C ALA A 22 7.83 8.74 -10.65
N TYR A 23 6.51 8.65 -10.81
CA TYR A 23 5.59 9.63 -10.22
C TYR A 23 5.68 9.68 -8.69
N LEU A 24 5.80 8.54 -8.01
CA LEU A 24 5.91 8.50 -6.55
C LEU A 24 7.20 9.20 -6.08
N THR A 25 8.32 8.89 -6.73
CA THR A 25 9.61 9.51 -6.43
C THR A 25 9.55 11.02 -6.59
N ARG A 26 8.92 11.51 -7.68
CA ARG A 26 8.68 12.94 -7.87
C ARG A 26 7.76 13.52 -6.80
N LEU A 27 6.69 12.80 -6.44
CA LEU A 27 5.71 13.24 -5.46
C LEU A 27 6.31 13.46 -4.07
N ALA A 28 7.32 12.67 -3.72
CA ALA A 28 8.04 12.78 -2.46
C ALA A 28 9.04 13.96 -2.40
N LEU A 29 9.25 14.70 -3.51
CA LEU A 29 10.07 15.91 -3.53
C LEU A 29 9.27 17.12 -3.01
N ASN A 30 9.97 18.06 -2.39
CA ASN A 30 9.35 19.25 -1.78
C ASN A 30 8.87 20.30 -2.81
N ASP A 31 9.17 20.13 -4.09
CA ASP A 31 8.85 21.09 -5.17
C ASP A 31 7.47 20.86 -5.80
N ARG A 32 6.76 19.80 -5.39
CA ARG A 32 5.47 19.45 -5.99
C ARG A 32 4.36 20.40 -5.56
N PRO A 33 3.33 20.63 -6.37
CA PRO A 33 2.15 21.35 -5.92
C PRO A 33 1.42 20.61 -4.78
N LEU A 34 0.96 21.32 -3.75
CA LEU A 34 0.26 20.71 -2.61
C LEU A 34 -1.01 19.96 -3.03
N HIS A 35 -1.66 20.39 -4.11
CA HIS A 35 -2.85 19.72 -4.62
C HIS A 35 -2.55 18.35 -5.27
N ASP A 36 -1.32 18.10 -5.76
CA ASP A 36 -0.89 16.73 -6.16
C ASP A 36 -0.81 15.81 -4.94
N LEU A 37 -0.25 16.32 -3.83
CA LEU A 37 -0.18 15.59 -2.57
C LEU A 37 -1.58 15.34 -2.01
N ALA A 38 -2.45 16.35 -2.00
CA ALA A 38 -3.84 16.20 -1.57
C ALA A 38 -4.56 15.11 -2.38
N ASP A 39 -4.42 15.11 -3.70
CA ASP A 39 -5.00 14.07 -4.55
C ASP A 39 -4.51 12.68 -4.16
N ALA A 40 -3.19 12.50 -4.01
CA ALA A 40 -2.62 11.22 -3.58
C ALA A 40 -3.11 10.78 -2.19
N LEU A 41 -3.19 11.67 -1.22
CA LEU A 41 -3.71 11.39 0.13
C LEU A 41 -5.17 10.90 0.08
N HIS A 42 -6.02 11.54 -0.73
CA HIS A 42 -7.42 11.14 -0.89
C HIS A 42 -7.55 9.79 -1.60
N GLN A 43 -6.80 9.56 -2.68
CA GLN A 43 -6.88 8.27 -3.39
C GLN A 43 -6.31 7.11 -2.55
N LEU A 44 -5.19 7.33 -1.84
CA LEU A 44 -4.67 6.35 -0.87
C LEU A 44 -5.67 6.11 0.26
N GLY A 45 -6.31 7.16 0.77
CA GLY A 45 -7.34 7.08 1.79
C GLY A 45 -8.51 6.20 1.33
N ALA A 46 -8.97 6.38 0.09
CA ALA A 46 -10.04 5.58 -0.49
C ALA A 46 -9.71 4.08 -0.54
N LEU A 47 -8.43 3.70 -0.66
CA LEU A 47 -7.99 2.30 -0.72
C LEU A 47 -7.59 1.71 0.63
N HIS A 48 -6.97 2.49 1.52
CA HIS A 48 -6.30 1.94 2.70
C HIS A 48 -6.81 2.50 4.03
N ALA A 49 -7.64 3.55 4.04
CA ALA A 49 -8.15 4.15 5.27
C ALA A 49 -9.43 3.50 5.83
N ARG A 50 -9.87 2.36 5.28
CA ARG A 50 -11.01 1.59 5.82
C ARG A 50 -10.59 0.65 6.96
N HIS A 51 -11.54 0.34 7.84
CA HIS A 51 -11.41 -0.72 8.84
C HIS A 51 -12.67 -1.60 8.83
N PRO A 52 -12.54 -2.94 8.79
CA PRO A 52 -11.29 -3.70 8.66
C PRO A 52 -10.59 -3.44 7.32
N GLY A 53 -9.27 -3.29 7.35
CA GLY A 53 -8.41 -3.20 6.17
C GLY A 53 -7.83 -4.56 5.78
N LEU A 54 -7.02 -4.59 4.73
CA LEU A 54 -6.44 -5.83 4.18
C LEU A 54 -5.69 -6.66 5.23
N VAL A 55 -4.88 -6.02 6.09
CA VAL A 55 -4.11 -6.72 7.14
C VAL A 55 -5.04 -7.30 8.21
N ASP A 56 -6.09 -6.55 8.59
CA ASP A 56 -7.11 -7.00 9.54
C ASP A 56 -7.84 -8.25 8.99
N GLN A 57 -8.20 -8.21 7.70
CA GLN A 57 -8.85 -9.33 7.02
C GLN A 57 -7.95 -10.58 6.94
N ALA A 58 -6.68 -10.41 6.60
CA ALA A 58 -5.71 -11.51 6.57
C ALA A 58 -5.52 -12.14 7.96
N MET A 59 -5.51 -11.32 9.03
CA MET A 59 -5.42 -11.80 10.41
C MET A 59 -6.60 -12.68 10.82
N ASN A 60 -7.81 -12.34 10.38
CA ASN A 60 -9.01 -13.13 10.71
C ASN A 60 -9.04 -14.50 10.01
N GLY A 61 -8.36 -14.66 8.88
CA GLY A 61 -8.36 -15.89 8.09
C GLY A 61 -7.25 -16.89 8.41
N ILE A 62 -6.31 -16.55 9.31
CA ILE A 62 -5.10 -17.34 9.53
C ILE A 62 -4.95 -17.72 11.01
N ASP A 63 -4.81 -19.03 11.27
CA ASP A 63 -4.53 -19.59 12.58
C ASP A 63 -3.24 -20.42 12.56
N ASP A 64 -2.12 -19.72 12.37
CA ASP A 64 -0.79 -20.29 12.41
C ASP A 64 0.05 -19.56 13.48
N PRO A 65 0.70 -20.28 14.42
CA PRO A 65 1.43 -19.69 15.53
C PRO A 65 2.69 -18.91 15.11
N HIS A 66 3.26 -19.20 13.94
CA HIS A 66 4.40 -18.47 13.38
C HIS A 66 3.96 -17.20 12.65
N ILE A 67 2.79 -17.21 12.01
CA ILE A 67 2.26 -16.06 11.25
C ILE A 67 1.53 -15.06 12.15
N ARG A 68 0.71 -15.56 13.09
CA ARG A 68 -0.22 -14.74 13.87
C ARG A 68 0.44 -13.60 14.67
N PRO A 69 1.61 -13.78 15.32
CA PRO A 69 2.30 -12.67 15.98
C PRO A 69 2.70 -11.54 15.03
N TRP A 70 3.15 -11.87 13.82
CA TRP A 70 3.48 -10.90 12.79
C TRP A 70 2.22 -10.15 12.32
N LEU A 71 1.12 -10.85 12.04
CA LEU A 71 -0.14 -10.23 11.62
C LEU A 71 -0.71 -9.29 12.68
N ARG A 72 -0.66 -9.65 13.97
CA ARG A 72 -1.09 -8.74 15.05
C ARG A 72 -0.27 -7.46 15.09
N THR A 73 1.05 -7.58 14.96
CA THR A 73 1.96 -6.42 14.94
C THR A 73 1.67 -5.54 13.73
N ALA A 74 1.56 -6.14 12.54
CA ALA A 74 1.23 -5.44 11.31
C ALA A 74 -0.13 -4.72 11.39
N ALA A 75 -1.18 -5.37 11.91
CA ALA A 75 -2.51 -4.79 12.03
C ALA A 75 -2.52 -3.59 12.99
N ALA A 76 -1.86 -3.71 14.15
CA ALA A 76 -1.75 -2.63 15.12
C ALA A 76 -0.98 -1.42 14.55
N ALA A 77 0.17 -1.67 13.92
CA ALA A 77 0.96 -0.61 13.28
C ALA A 77 0.20 0.06 12.13
N PHE A 78 -0.46 -0.72 11.27
CA PHE A 78 -1.22 -0.19 10.14
C PHE A 78 -2.47 0.61 10.57
N ALA A 79 -3.00 0.38 11.78
CA ALA A 79 -4.01 1.26 12.35
C ALA A 79 -3.47 2.67 12.61
N GLY A 80 -2.21 2.79 13.05
CA GLY A 80 -1.51 4.07 13.18
C GLY A 80 -1.30 4.75 11.82
N GLU A 81 -0.87 3.98 10.81
CA GLU A 81 -0.70 4.47 9.43
C GLU A 81 -2.01 5.01 8.84
N ARG A 82 -3.11 4.27 9.04
CA ARG A 82 -4.45 4.70 8.64
C ARG A 82 -4.86 6.01 9.32
N ALA A 83 -4.66 6.12 10.64
CA ALA A 83 -4.97 7.34 11.37
C ALA A 83 -4.14 8.53 10.88
N TYR A 84 -2.86 8.30 10.59
CA TYR A 84 -1.97 9.31 10.03
C TYR A 84 -2.44 9.79 8.64
N LEU A 85 -2.76 8.86 7.74
CA LEU A 85 -3.28 9.16 6.41
C LEU A 85 -4.59 9.96 6.47
N ILE A 86 -5.54 9.58 7.33
CA ILE A 86 -6.80 10.30 7.53
C ILE A 86 -6.54 11.75 7.98
N ARG A 87 -5.64 11.94 8.96
CA ARG A 87 -5.28 13.25 9.48
C ARG A 87 -4.67 14.15 8.40
N LEU A 88 -3.77 13.59 7.59
CA LEU A 88 -3.16 14.32 6.47
C LEU A 88 -4.18 14.69 5.39
N ALA A 89 -5.04 13.75 4.99
CA ALA A 89 -6.08 14.00 3.99
C ALA A 89 -7.06 15.09 4.44
N ALA A 90 -7.43 15.10 5.73
CA ALA A 90 -8.27 16.15 6.31
C ALA A 90 -7.58 17.52 6.29
N ALA A 91 -6.30 17.58 6.67
CA ALA A 91 -5.53 18.82 6.71
C ALA A 91 -5.21 19.37 5.30
N ALA A 92 -5.08 18.50 4.30
CA ALA A 92 -4.82 18.90 2.92
C ALA A 92 -6.03 19.58 2.23
N GLY A 93 -7.22 19.53 2.84
CA GLY A 93 -8.46 20.02 2.24
C GLY A 93 -9.02 19.07 1.18
N PRO A 94 -10.04 19.48 0.40
CA PRO A 94 -10.69 18.62 -0.58
C PRO A 94 -9.75 18.21 -1.73
N PRO A 95 -9.97 17.04 -2.38
CA PRO A 95 -9.21 16.67 -3.56
C PRO A 95 -9.42 17.70 -4.68
N PRO A 96 -8.39 17.97 -5.51
CA PRO A 96 -8.53 18.93 -6.59
C PRO A 96 -9.48 18.43 -7.68
N GLY A 97 -10.28 19.35 -8.23
CA GLY A 97 -11.04 19.09 -9.46
C GLY A 97 -10.09 18.72 -10.59
N THR A 98 -10.34 17.59 -11.25
CA THR A 98 -9.48 17.04 -12.29
C THR A 98 -10.34 16.52 -13.45
N PRO A 99 -10.00 16.82 -14.73
CA PRO A 99 -10.67 16.22 -15.89
C PRO A 99 -10.65 14.69 -15.83
N GLY A 100 -11.69 14.05 -16.37
CA GLY A 100 -11.80 12.59 -16.36
C GLY A 100 -12.19 12.00 -14.99
N GLN A 101 -12.80 12.79 -14.11
CA GLN A 101 -13.18 12.37 -12.77
C GLN A 101 -14.01 11.07 -12.74
N ALA A 102 -15.01 10.92 -13.63
CA ALA A 102 -15.83 9.71 -13.68
C ALA A 102 -15.02 8.44 -14.01
N ALA A 103 -14.04 8.54 -14.92
CA ALA A 103 -13.17 7.42 -15.25
C ALA A 103 -12.21 7.08 -14.09
N ALA A 104 -11.69 8.11 -13.40
CA ALA A 104 -10.87 7.92 -12.20
C ALA A 104 -11.66 7.24 -11.08
N GLU A 105 -12.91 7.64 -10.83
CA GLU A 105 -13.78 7.03 -9.81
C GLU A 105 -14.10 5.57 -10.13
N ALA A 106 -14.34 5.25 -11.40
CA ALA A 106 -14.54 3.87 -11.85
C ALA A 106 -13.28 3.01 -11.61
N ALA A 107 -12.10 3.54 -11.95
CA ALA A 107 -10.81 2.87 -11.70
C ALA A 107 -10.57 2.62 -10.20
N MET A 108 -10.78 3.64 -9.37
CA MET A 108 -10.65 3.53 -7.90
C MET A 108 -11.63 2.53 -7.31
N THR A 109 -12.87 2.47 -7.82
CA THR A 109 -13.87 1.48 -7.41
C THR A 109 -13.43 0.06 -7.76
N ALA A 110 -12.92 -0.16 -8.97
CA ALA A 110 -12.39 -1.46 -9.39
C ALA A 110 -11.17 -1.89 -8.55
N GLN A 111 -10.23 -0.98 -8.28
CA GLN A 111 -9.06 -1.27 -7.44
C GLN A 111 -9.47 -1.62 -6.02
N ARG A 112 -10.39 -0.88 -5.42
CA ARG A 112 -10.90 -1.18 -4.08
C ARG A 112 -11.53 -2.56 -4.03
N HIS A 113 -12.39 -2.88 -4.99
CA HIS A 113 -13.00 -4.21 -5.10
C HIS A 113 -11.95 -5.31 -5.24
N ALA A 114 -10.91 -5.11 -6.07
CA ALA A 114 -9.82 -6.07 -6.21
C ALA A 114 -9.07 -6.30 -4.89
N ILE A 115 -8.80 -5.25 -4.11
CA ILE A 115 -8.16 -5.37 -2.80
C ILE A 115 -9.07 -6.12 -1.82
N ASP A 116 -10.38 -5.85 -1.83
CA ASP A 116 -11.35 -6.58 -0.98
C ASP A 116 -11.38 -8.07 -1.31
N LEU A 117 -11.32 -8.44 -2.59
CA LEU A 117 -11.24 -9.84 -3.02
C LEU A 117 -9.94 -10.54 -2.57
N LEU A 118 -8.82 -9.81 -2.49
CA LEU A 118 -7.57 -10.35 -1.95
C LEU A 118 -7.69 -10.63 -0.45
N GLY A 119 -8.24 -9.68 0.32
CA GLY A 119 -8.43 -9.82 1.77
C GLY A 119 -9.42 -10.92 2.13
N ALA A 120 -10.47 -11.12 1.31
CA ALA A 120 -11.47 -12.16 1.50
C ALA A 120 -11.08 -13.53 0.90
N SER A 121 -9.88 -13.66 0.33
CA SER A 121 -9.46 -14.87 -0.37
C SER A 121 -9.34 -16.07 0.58
N VAL A 122 -10.10 -17.13 0.28
CA VAL A 122 -10.01 -18.41 1.01
C VAL A 122 -8.81 -19.26 0.60
N ARG A 123 -8.08 -18.86 -0.44
CA ARG A 123 -6.89 -19.58 -0.90
C ARG A 123 -5.78 -19.41 0.14
N PRO A 124 -5.29 -20.49 0.78
CA PRO A 124 -4.27 -20.39 1.83
C PRO A 124 -3.06 -19.60 1.33
N GLY A 125 -2.71 -18.53 2.04
CA GLY A 125 -1.54 -17.69 1.73
C GLY A 125 -1.83 -16.47 0.84
N CYS A 126 -2.95 -16.41 0.11
CA CYS A 126 -3.23 -15.28 -0.78
C CYS A 126 -3.38 -13.96 -0.01
N ALA A 127 -4.27 -13.93 1.00
CA ALA A 127 -4.45 -12.74 1.84
C ALA A 127 -3.18 -12.37 2.62
N LEU A 128 -2.41 -13.37 3.08
CA LEU A 128 -1.11 -13.15 3.73
C LEU A 128 -0.10 -12.49 2.79
N GLY A 129 0.03 -13.00 1.57
CA GLY A 129 0.93 -12.45 0.56
C GLY A 129 0.59 -10.99 0.23
N ALA A 130 -0.70 -10.68 0.12
CA ALA A 130 -1.17 -9.31 -0.08
C ALA A 130 -0.85 -8.43 1.16
N ALA A 131 -1.08 -8.91 2.39
CA ALA A 131 -0.73 -8.17 3.60
C ALA A 131 0.79 -7.93 3.73
N VAL A 132 1.61 -8.93 3.41
CA VAL A 132 3.08 -8.80 3.36
C VAL A 132 3.49 -7.75 2.34
N ALA A 133 2.90 -7.79 1.14
CA ALA A 133 3.19 -6.80 0.10
C ALA A 133 2.82 -5.38 0.55
N LEU A 134 1.68 -5.20 1.23
CA LEU A 134 1.27 -3.91 1.77
C LEU A 134 2.30 -3.41 2.78
N VAL A 135 2.68 -4.23 3.75
CA VAL A 135 3.63 -3.86 4.82
C VAL A 135 5.00 -3.49 4.25
N LEU A 136 5.52 -4.28 3.30
CA LEU A 136 6.85 -4.05 2.74
C LEU A 136 6.90 -2.90 1.73
N ASP A 137 5.81 -2.63 1.03
CA ASP A 137 5.74 -1.53 0.06
C ASP A 137 5.43 -0.18 0.72
N TRP A 138 4.74 -0.21 1.88
CA TRP A 138 4.29 0.99 2.58
C TRP A 138 5.39 2.01 2.89
N PRO A 139 6.63 1.65 3.29
CA PRO A 139 7.70 2.63 3.50
C PRO A 139 7.98 3.51 2.27
N ALA A 140 7.78 2.99 1.05
CA ALA A 140 7.88 3.80 -0.18
C ALA A 140 6.67 4.72 -0.34
N ILE A 141 5.46 4.18 -0.14
CA ILE A 141 4.18 4.92 -0.17
C ILE A 141 4.14 6.04 0.86
N ARG A 142 4.79 5.85 2.01
CA ARG A 142 4.84 6.76 3.15
C ARG A 142 5.65 8.04 2.88
N ARG A 143 6.59 8.01 1.93
CA ARG A 143 7.45 9.17 1.60
C ARG A 143 6.68 10.43 1.20
N PRO A 144 5.72 10.40 0.24
CA PRO A 144 4.90 11.57 -0.06
C PRO A 144 3.96 11.97 1.09
N LEU A 145 3.54 11.05 1.96
CA LEU A 145 2.75 11.38 3.15
C LEU A 145 3.57 12.23 4.12
N ASP A 146 4.82 11.83 4.38
CA ASP A 146 5.71 12.61 5.26
C ASP A 146 6.12 13.95 4.63
N MET A 147 6.25 14.00 3.30
CA MET A 147 6.40 15.28 2.59
C MET A 147 5.16 16.17 2.76
N ALA A 148 3.95 15.62 2.65
CA ALA A 148 2.73 16.37 2.92
C ALA A 148 2.67 16.85 4.37
N ALA A 149 3.06 16.01 5.34
CA ALA A 149 3.09 16.36 6.74
C ALA A 149 4.03 17.54 7.03
N ALA A 150 5.24 17.52 6.47
CA ALA A 150 6.18 18.63 6.57
C ALA A 150 5.61 19.95 6.02
N ARG A 151 4.86 19.89 4.91
CA ARG A 151 4.25 21.07 4.28
C ARG A 151 2.99 21.57 4.97
N LEU A 152 2.33 20.70 5.72
CA LEU A 152 1.12 21.00 6.49
C LEU A 152 1.42 21.29 7.96
N ASP A 153 2.71 21.33 8.34
CA ASP A 153 3.18 21.50 9.73
C ASP A 153 2.57 20.46 10.69
N ILE A 154 2.52 19.20 10.23
CA ILE A 154 2.04 18.05 11.00
C ILE A 154 3.22 17.17 11.37
N ALA A 155 3.35 16.88 12.67
CA ALA A 155 4.38 15.97 13.14
C ALA A 155 4.22 14.56 12.51
N PRO A 156 5.30 13.99 11.91
CA PRO A 156 5.23 12.67 11.32
C PRO A 156 4.97 11.62 12.40
N ALA A 157 4.06 10.69 12.13
CA ALA A 157 3.86 9.53 12.99
C ALA A 157 5.05 8.57 12.85
N PRO A 158 5.43 7.81 13.91
CA PRO A 158 6.41 6.75 13.76
C PRO A 158 5.92 5.69 12.75
N LEU A 159 6.86 5.05 12.05
CA LEU A 159 6.59 3.95 11.13
C LEU A 159 6.93 2.64 11.83
N ASP A 160 5.95 2.08 12.53
CA ASP A 160 6.12 0.89 13.40
C ASP A 160 5.78 -0.44 12.70
N LEU A 161 5.69 -0.43 11.36
CA LEU A 161 5.39 -1.62 10.58
C LEU A 161 6.54 -2.64 10.68
N PRO A 162 6.24 -3.96 10.63
CA PRO A 162 7.29 -4.98 10.60
C PRO A 162 8.31 -4.74 9.50
N THR A 163 9.58 -4.89 9.85
CA THR A 163 10.70 -4.72 8.92
C THR A 163 10.74 -5.83 7.87
N CYS A 164 11.50 -5.59 6.79
CA CYS A 164 11.79 -6.63 5.80
C CYS A 164 12.41 -7.87 6.44
N SER A 165 13.39 -7.71 7.34
CA SER A 165 14.04 -8.83 8.01
C SER A 165 13.11 -9.62 8.93
N GLU A 166 12.21 -8.96 9.67
CA GLU A 166 11.20 -9.65 10.49
C GLU A 166 10.21 -10.44 9.63
N THR A 167 9.82 -9.85 8.50
CA THR A 167 8.90 -10.46 7.54
C THR A 167 9.52 -11.67 6.85
N VAL A 168 10.78 -11.57 6.42
CA VAL A 168 11.55 -12.69 5.86
C VAL A 168 11.67 -13.82 6.87
N ARG A 169 12.07 -13.52 8.13
CA ARG A 169 12.16 -14.53 9.20
C ARG A 169 10.83 -15.22 9.46
N MET A 170 9.72 -14.47 9.48
CA MET A 170 8.40 -15.05 9.64
C MET A 170 8.09 -16.04 8.51
N ILE A 171 8.35 -15.65 7.26
CA ILE A 171 8.07 -16.51 6.10
C ILE A 171 8.96 -17.76 6.10
N GLU A 172 10.22 -17.63 6.50
CA GLU A 172 11.17 -18.75 6.62
C GLU A 172 10.82 -19.70 7.77
N ALA A 173 10.13 -19.22 8.81
CA ALA A 173 9.68 -20.04 9.94
C ALA A 173 8.42 -20.84 9.65
N ILE A 174 7.69 -20.53 8.57
CA ILE A 174 6.55 -21.34 8.12
C ILE A 174 7.10 -22.57 7.41
N ASP A 175 6.68 -23.77 7.84
CA ASP A 175 6.86 -24.99 7.04
C ASP A 175 5.86 -25.00 5.88
N GLY A 176 6.08 -24.06 4.95
CA GLY A 176 5.15 -23.75 3.88
C GLY A 176 5.31 -24.70 2.70
N GLU A 177 4.29 -25.50 2.42
CA GLU A 177 4.26 -26.27 1.18
C GLU A 177 4.29 -25.34 -0.05
N ALA A 178 4.84 -25.83 -1.16
CA ALA A 178 4.94 -25.07 -2.41
C ALA A 178 3.61 -24.40 -2.89
N PRO A 179 2.41 -24.98 -2.68
CA PRO A 179 1.15 -24.31 -2.99
C PRO A 179 0.88 -23.02 -2.20
N MET A 180 1.23 -22.99 -0.90
CA MET A 180 1.07 -21.83 -0.02
C MET A 180 1.95 -20.68 -0.51
N VAL A 181 3.24 -20.95 -0.75
CA VAL A 181 4.19 -19.94 -1.23
C VAL A 181 3.72 -19.36 -2.58
N ARG A 182 3.23 -20.20 -3.51
CA ARG A 182 2.66 -19.71 -4.78
C ARG A 182 1.44 -18.83 -4.59
N ALA A 183 0.58 -19.14 -3.62
CA ALA A 183 -0.58 -18.30 -3.31
C ALA A 183 -0.16 -16.96 -2.70
N MET A 184 0.85 -16.95 -1.82
CA MET A 184 1.44 -15.73 -1.29
C MET A 184 2.04 -14.86 -2.41
N THR A 185 2.83 -15.46 -3.30
CA THR A 185 3.36 -14.77 -4.49
C THR A 185 2.26 -14.13 -5.32
N PHE A 186 1.17 -14.87 -5.59
CA PHE A 186 0.04 -14.34 -6.33
C PHE A 186 -0.62 -13.15 -5.60
N GLY A 187 -0.98 -13.30 -4.32
CA GLY A 187 -1.62 -12.22 -3.56
C GLY A 187 -0.76 -10.95 -3.49
N MET A 188 0.56 -11.12 -3.33
CA MET A 188 1.54 -10.04 -3.38
C MET A 188 1.53 -9.33 -4.74
N GLN A 189 1.71 -10.07 -5.83
CA GLN A 189 1.73 -9.50 -7.18
C GLN A 189 0.43 -8.76 -7.52
N GLN A 190 -0.72 -9.30 -7.10
CA GLN A 190 -2.01 -8.66 -7.32
C GLN A 190 -2.14 -7.33 -6.57
N LEU A 191 -1.67 -7.25 -5.31
CA LEU A 191 -1.67 -5.98 -4.58
C LEU A 191 -0.73 -4.96 -5.21
N LEU A 192 0.52 -5.37 -5.52
CA LEU A 192 1.50 -4.48 -6.14
C LEU A 192 1.02 -3.95 -7.49
N ALA A 193 0.28 -4.75 -8.26
CA ALA A 193 -0.39 -4.29 -9.47
C ALA A 193 -1.43 -3.18 -9.18
N GLN A 194 -2.18 -3.26 -8.07
CA GLN A 194 -3.10 -2.19 -7.68
C GLN A 194 -2.33 -0.91 -7.31
N HIS A 195 -1.25 -1.01 -6.55
CA HIS A 195 -0.44 0.17 -6.21
C HIS A 195 0.17 0.82 -7.47
N ARG A 196 0.73 0.03 -8.40
CA ARG A 196 1.22 0.56 -9.68
C ARG A 196 0.11 1.25 -10.48
N GLY A 197 -1.08 0.64 -10.54
CA GLY A 197 -2.25 1.25 -11.17
C GLY A 197 -2.66 2.58 -10.53
N LEU A 198 -2.59 2.69 -9.21
CA LEU A 198 -2.88 3.93 -8.48
C LEU A 198 -1.88 5.03 -8.86
N TRP A 199 -0.58 4.71 -8.88
CA TRP A 199 0.44 5.71 -9.23
C TRP A 199 0.34 6.17 -10.67
N ALA A 200 0.01 5.27 -11.60
CA ALA A 200 -0.25 5.62 -12.99
C ALA A 200 -1.49 6.53 -13.13
N LEU A 201 -2.56 6.25 -12.38
CA LEU A 201 -3.76 7.08 -12.34
C LEU A 201 -3.45 8.48 -11.80
N LEU A 202 -2.69 8.59 -10.71
CA LEU A 202 -2.32 9.88 -10.13
C LEU A 202 -1.40 10.70 -11.04
N ASP A 203 -0.47 10.07 -11.77
CA ASP A 203 0.37 10.77 -12.74
C ASP A 203 -0.47 11.35 -13.89
N ALA A 204 -1.38 10.53 -14.45
CA ALA A 204 -2.29 10.97 -15.49
C ALA A 204 -3.22 12.12 -15.03
N ARG A 205 -3.68 12.07 -13.78
CA ARG A 205 -4.48 13.15 -13.16
C ARG A 205 -3.67 14.43 -12.99
N ALA A 206 -2.41 14.32 -12.58
CA ALA A 206 -1.51 15.47 -12.48
C ALA A 206 -1.25 16.11 -13.86
N ASP A 207 -1.07 15.29 -14.90
CA ASP A 207 -0.93 15.76 -16.28
C ASP A 207 -2.18 16.44 -16.80
N ALA A 208 -3.37 15.87 -16.57
CA ALA A 208 -4.63 16.48 -16.95
C ALA A 208 -4.82 17.87 -16.32
N ARG A 209 -4.42 18.05 -15.05
CA ARG A 209 -4.45 19.35 -14.37
C ARG A 209 -3.42 20.34 -14.93
N ARG A 210 -2.23 19.87 -15.33
CA ARG A 210 -1.22 20.71 -15.97
C ARG A 210 -1.68 21.21 -17.35
N ALA A 211 -2.32 20.34 -18.12
CA ALA A 211 -2.84 20.68 -19.45
C ALA A 211 -3.94 21.77 -19.43
N LEU A 212 -4.66 21.93 -18.31
CA LEU A 212 -5.64 23.02 -18.13
C LEU A 212 -5.01 24.39 -17.85
N ARG A 213 -3.70 24.43 -17.54
CA ARG A 213 -2.99 25.65 -17.13
C ARG A 213 -2.01 26.17 -18.19
N GLY A 214 -1.79 25.41 -19.27
CA GLY A 214 -1.00 25.81 -20.44
C GLY A 214 -1.91 26.28 -21.55
#